data_AF-A0A940NHR0-F1
#
_entry.id   AF-A0A940NHR0-F1
#
_cell.length_a   1.000
_cell.length_b   1.000
_cell.length_c   1.000
_cell.angle_alpha   90.00
_cell.angle_beta   90.00
_cell.angle_gamma   90.00
#
_symmetry.space_group_name_H-M   'P 1'
#
loop_
_entity.id
_entity.type
_entity.pdbx_description
1 polymer ?
#
loop_
_entity_poly.entity_id
_entity_poly.type
_entity_poly.pdbx_seq_one_letter_code
_entity_poly.pdbx_strand_id
1 'polypeptide(L)'
;MKLEQFFFTRRAALMLPVCIALGGCMSSTPIWDAHVGQALKAVTQAQIIDPHAGEREHAPDGIDGKSAASAMATYDKSFAHPSTTQGAYVIGIGSGNGNSSGQ
;
A
#
# COMPACT_ATOMS: atom_id res chain seq x y z
N MET A 1 -55.76 38.13 20.65
CA MET A 1 -54.42 38.39 20.07
C MET A 1 -53.29 38.40 21.11
N LYS A 2 -53.40 39.11 22.25
CA LYS A 2 -52.35 39.14 23.28
C LYS A 2 -52.02 37.79 23.93
N LEU A 3 -53.01 36.90 24.13
CA LEU A 3 -52.80 35.59 24.76
C LEU A 3 -51.98 34.63 23.87
N GLU A 4 -52.27 34.62 22.56
CA GLU A 4 -51.51 33.84 21.55
C GLU A 4 -50.04 34.27 21.48
N GLN A 5 -49.77 35.57 21.62
CA GLN A 5 -48.41 36.11 21.69
C GLN A 5 -47.69 35.60 22.94
N PHE A 6 -48.34 35.56 24.11
CA PHE A 6 -47.74 35.01 25.32
C PHE A 6 -47.41 33.52 25.20
N PHE A 7 -48.28 32.72 24.58
CA PHE A 7 -48.01 31.30 24.33
C PHE A 7 -46.86 31.09 23.33
N PHE A 8 -46.79 31.90 22.28
CA PHE A 8 -45.73 31.84 21.29
C PHE A 8 -44.37 32.23 21.88
N THR A 9 -44.32 33.32 22.66
CA THR A 9 -43.09 33.75 23.35
C THR A 9 -42.61 32.71 24.36
N ARG A 10 -43.53 32.06 25.08
CA ARG A 10 -43.19 31.00 26.05
C ARG A 10 -42.66 29.74 25.36
N ARG A 11 -43.20 29.39 24.20
CA ARG A 11 -42.71 28.26 23.38
C ARG A 11 -41.36 28.55 22.74
N ALA A 12 -41.15 29.76 22.23
CA ALA A 12 -39.89 30.20 21.68
C ALA A 12 -38.76 30.21 22.73
N ALA A 13 -39.07 30.64 23.96
CA ALA A 13 -38.12 30.63 25.08
C ALA A 13 -37.65 29.21 25.47
N LEU A 14 -38.50 28.19 25.30
CA LEU A 14 -38.14 26.80 25.56
C LEU A 14 -37.35 26.14 24.42
N MET A 15 -37.56 26.57 23.17
CA MET A 15 -36.86 26.01 22.01
C MET A 15 -35.44 26.57 21.81
N LEU A 16 -35.21 27.83 22.20
CA LEU A 16 -33.90 28.48 22.09
C LEU A 16 -32.74 27.71 22.79
N PRO A 17 -32.85 27.25 24.05
CA PRO A 17 -31.77 26.50 24.70
C PRO A 17 -31.53 25.13 24.07
N VAL A 18 -32.57 24.49 23.53
CA VAL A 18 -32.44 23.21 22.82
C VAL A 18 -31.61 23.39 21.56
N CYS A 19 -31.90 24.40 20.74
CA CYS A 19 -31.10 24.71 19.55
C CYS A 19 -29.63 25.03 19.87
N ILE A 20 -29.36 25.75 20.97
CA ILE A 20 -28.00 26.08 21.41
C ILE A 20 -27.27 24.81 21.89
N ALA A 21 -27.94 23.94 22.64
CA ALA A 21 -27.37 22.68 23.13
C ALA A 21 -27.03 21.71 21.97
N LEU A 22 -27.89 21.63 20.94
CA LEU A 22 -27.62 20.85 19.73
C LEU A 22 -26.48 21.45 18.88
N GLY A 23 -26.37 22.78 18.80
CA GLY A 23 -25.25 23.45 18.12
C GLY A 23 -23.89 23.24 18.80
N GLY A 24 -23.88 23.07 20.13
CA GLY A 24 -22.67 22.75 20.89
C GLY A 24 -22.07 21.38 20.54
N CYS A 25 -22.91 20.39 20.21
CA CYS A 25 -22.44 19.07 19.75
C CYS A 25 -21.79 19.10 18.35
N MET A 26 -22.06 20.14 17.54
CA MET A 26 -21.44 20.33 16.23
C MET A 26 -20.20 21.24 16.28
N SER A 27 -19.99 21.96 17.39
CA SER A 27 -18.83 22.83 17.63
C SER A 27 -17.58 22.06 18.09
N SER A 28 -17.35 20.86 17.57
CA SER A 28 -16.08 20.13 17.73
C SER A 28 -15.02 20.61 16.71
N THR A 29 -15.43 21.46 15.76
CA THR A 29 -14.59 21.91 14.64
C THR A 29 -13.69 23.13 14.85
N PRO A 30 -13.77 24.01 15.88
CA PRO A 30 -12.92 25.21 15.87
C PRO A 30 -11.43 24.90 16.02
N ILE A 31 -11.08 23.86 16.78
CA ILE A 31 -9.70 23.36 16.86
C ILE A 31 -9.34 22.56 15.61
N TRP A 32 -10.26 21.77 15.06
CA TRP A 32 -9.99 20.91 13.92
C TRP A 32 -9.78 21.73 12.63
N ASP A 33 -10.68 22.68 12.35
CA ASP A 33 -10.63 23.59 11.19
C ASP A 33 -9.33 24.41 11.17
N ALA A 34 -8.89 24.90 12.33
CA ALA A 34 -7.61 25.60 12.46
C ALA A 34 -6.38 24.74 12.10
N HIS A 35 -6.47 23.41 12.23
CA HIS A 35 -5.37 22.48 11.98
C HIS A 35 -5.60 21.56 10.77
N VAL A 36 -6.68 21.74 10.00
CA VAL A 36 -6.97 20.93 8.79
C VAL A 36 -5.78 20.96 7.83
N GLY A 37 -5.15 22.13 7.64
CA GLY A 37 -3.95 22.24 6.80
C GLY A 37 -2.77 21.41 7.28
N GLN A 38 -2.57 21.32 8.61
CA GLN A 38 -1.51 20.49 9.19
C GLN A 38 -1.82 18.99 9.06
N ALA A 39 -3.07 18.60 9.30
CA ALA A 39 -3.52 17.22 9.13
C ALA A 39 -3.39 16.74 7.68
N LEU A 40 -3.84 17.55 6.72
CA LEU A 40 -3.69 17.25 5.29
C LEU A 40 -2.23 17.16 4.89
N LYS A 41 -1.38 18.12 5.33
CA LYS A 41 0.06 18.07 5.04
C LYS A 41 0.71 16.79 5.59
N ALA A 42 0.38 16.39 6.83
CA ALA A 42 0.90 15.18 7.43
C ALA A 42 0.49 13.92 6.66
N VAL A 43 -0.79 13.81 6.27
CA VAL A 43 -1.30 12.68 5.48
C VAL A 43 -0.66 12.65 4.09
N THR A 44 -0.56 13.79 3.42
CA THR A 44 0.09 13.89 2.11
C THR A 44 1.56 13.49 2.19
N GLN A 45 2.30 13.94 3.20
CA GLN A 45 3.68 13.53 3.40
C GLN A 45 3.83 12.02 3.67
N ALA A 46 2.87 11.41 4.38
CA ALA A 46 2.85 9.96 4.59
C ALA A 46 2.53 9.17 3.31
N GLN A 47 1.89 9.79 2.32
CA GLN A 47 1.54 9.17 1.03
C GLN A 47 2.62 9.33 -0.05
N ILE A 48 3.59 10.22 0.14
CA ILE A 48 4.69 10.43 -0.81
C ILE A 48 5.72 9.33 -0.61
N ILE A 49 5.80 8.39 -1.57
CA ILE A 49 6.75 7.27 -1.57
C ILE A 49 8.20 7.77 -1.71
N ASP A 50 8.40 8.79 -2.54
CA ASP A 50 9.71 9.39 -2.77
C ASP A 50 9.59 10.89 -3.05
N PRO A 51 9.97 11.77 -2.11
CA PRO A 51 9.89 13.22 -2.28
C PRO A 51 10.91 13.79 -3.28
N HIS A 52 11.97 13.05 -3.61
CA HIS A 52 13.04 13.49 -4.52
C HIS A 52 13.08 12.68 -5.83
N ALA A 53 11.98 12.03 -6.20
CA ALA A 53 11.93 11.19 -7.41
C ALA A 53 12.36 11.96 -8.67
N GLY A 54 11.99 13.24 -8.80
CA GLY A 54 12.35 14.07 -9.95
C GLY A 54 13.82 14.52 -10.00
N GLU A 55 14.57 14.40 -8.90
CA GLU A 55 15.99 14.78 -8.82
C GLU A 55 16.92 13.60 -9.10
N ARG A 56 16.41 12.38 -9.05
CA ARG A 56 17.20 11.17 -9.24
C ARG A 56 17.08 10.68 -10.67
N GLU A 57 18.22 10.29 -11.25
CA GLU A 57 18.21 9.53 -12.49
C GLU A 57 17.65 8.14 -12.19
N HIS A 58 16.46 7.84 -12.72
CA HIS A 58 15.86 6.53 -12.57
C HIS A 58 16.64 5.52 -13.42
N ALA A 59 17.31 4.57 -12.76
CA ALA A 59 17.63 3.33 -13.43
C ALA A 59 16.29 2.69 -13.86
N PRO A 60 16.16 2.19 -15.11
CA PRO A 60 14.95 1.50 -15.50
C PRO A 60 14.79 0.27 -14.59
N ASP A 61 13.82 0.32 -13.68
CA ASP A 61 13.36 -0.83 -12.91
C ASP A 61 12.70 -1.80 -13.90
N GLY A 62 13.54 -2.63 -14.52
CA GLY A 62 13.14 -3.48 -15.61
C GLY A 62 14.24 -4.43 -16.04
N ILE A 63 13.80 -5.50 -16.67
CA ILE A 63 14.65 -6.47 -17.35
C ILE A 63 14.86 -5.97 -18.79
N ASP A 64 16.11 -5.99 -19.28
CA ASP A 64 16.37 -5.61 -20.68
C ASP A 64 15.67 -6.58 -21.65
N GLY A 65 15.30 -6.10 -22.83
CA GLY A 65 14.53 -6.89 -23.79
C GLY A 65 15.23 -8.20 -24.20
N LYS A 66 16.57 -8.26 -24.18
CA LYS A 66 17.32 -9.45 -24.53
C LYS A 66 17.28 -10.49 -23.41
N SER A 67 17.41 -10.06 -22.17
CA SER A 67 17.21 -10.90 -20.99
C SER A 67 15.77 -11.38 -20.88
N ALA A 68 14.78 -10.55 -21.21
CA ALA A 68 13.38 -10.96 -21.23
C ALA A 68 13.14 -12.06 -22.28
N ALA A 69 13.69 -11.87 -23.49
CA ALA A 69 13.60 -12.87 -24.55
C ALA A 69 14.31 -14.18 -24.19
N SER A 70 15.49 -14.11 -23.55
CA SER A 70 16.24 -15.31 -23.13
C SER A 70 15.54 -16.06 -21.99
N ALA A 71 14.91 -15.35 -21.06
CA ALA A 71 14.11 -15.95 -20.00
C ALA A 71 12.92 -16.73 -20.58
N MET A 72 12.16 -16.14 -21.51
CA MET A 72 11.05 -16.81 -22.18
C MET A 72 11.51 -18.01 -23.01
N ALA A 73 12.63 -17.89 -23.75
CA ALA A 73 13.19 -19.00 -24.52
C ALA A 73 13.68 -20.16 -23.63
N THR A 74 14.18 -19.86 -22.43
CA THR A 74 14.61 -20.87 -21.45
C THR A 74 13.40 -21.56 -20.83
N TYR A 75 12.34 -20.79 -20.53
CA TYR A 75 11.06 -21.32 -20.09
C TYR A 75 10.49 -22.32 -21.10
N ASP A 76 10.39 -21.95 -22.37
CA ASP A 76 9.87 -22.85 -23.43
C ASP A 76 10.72 -24.12 -23.56
N LYS A 77 12.05 -24.01 -23.51
CA LYS A 77 12.95 -25.17 -23.57
C LYS A 77 12.78 -26.12 -22.39
N SER A 78 12.44 -25.62 -21.21
CA SER A 78 12.24 -26.44 -20.01
C SER A 78 11.10 -27.45 -20.16
N PHE A 79 10.09 -27.15 -21.00
CA PHE A 79 8.99 -28.07 -21.30
C PHE A 79 9.32 -29.08 -22.40
N ALA A 80 10.15 -28.68 -23.37
CA ALA A 80 10.60 -29.56 -24.45
C ALA A 80 11.68 -30.56 -23.99
N HIS A 81 12.53 -30.13 -23.05
CA HIS A 81 13.57 -30.93 -22.43
C HIS A 81 13.48 -30.71 -20.92
N PRO A 82 12.70 -31.51 -20.18
CA PRO A 82 12.69 -31.43 -18.73
C PRO A 82 14.13 -31.55 -18.24
N SER A 83 14.61 -30.53 -17.54
CA SER A 83 16.00 -30.47 -17.08
C SER A 83 16.30 -31.74 -16.31
N THR A 84 17.16 -32.60 -16.85
CA THR A 84 17.72 -33.69 -16.08
C THR A 84 18.51 -33.03 -14.97
N THR A 85 18.12 -33.22 -13.71
CA THR A 85 18.87 -32.73 -12.55
C THR A 85 20.25 -33.40 -12.56
N GLN A 86 21.20 -32.82 -13.30
CA GLN A 86 22.58 -33.24 -13.34
C GLN A 86 23.23 -32.74 -12.06
N GLY A 87 23.12 -33.56 -11.01
CA GLY A 87 23.73 -33.30 -9.72
C GLY A 87 22.78 -33.41 -8.54
N ALA A 88 21.98 -34.48 -8.45
CA ALA A 88 21.66 -34.99 -7.12
C ALA A 88 23.01 -35.37 -6.49
N TYR A 89 23.50 -34.52 -5.57
CA TYR A 89 24.79 -34.64 -4.89
C TYR A 89 25.13 -36.09 -4.55
N VAL A 90 25.99 -36.73 -5.34
CA VAL A 90 26.68 -37.96 -4.93
C VAL A 90 27.93 -37.53 -4.20
N ILE A 91 27.81 -37.32 -2.89
CA ILE A 91 28.98 -37.21 -2.00
C ILE A 91 29.70 -38.55 -2.05
N GLY A 92 30.77 -38.58 -2.85
CA GLY A 92 31.62 -39.76 -3.03
C GLY A 92 32.34 -40.10 -1.74
N ILE A 93 31.82 -41.10 -1.01
CA ILE A 93 32.53 -41.79 0.05
C ILE A 93 32.46 -43.30 -0.21
N GLY A 94 33.63 -43.94 -0.35
CA GLY A 94 33.76 -45.41 -0.23
C GLY A 94 34.33 -46.14 -1.45
N SER A 95 35.65 -46.05 -1.61
CA SER A 95 36.58 -47.11 -2.04
C SER A 95 35.99 -48.54 -2.19
N GLY A 96 36.16 -49.17 -3.36
CA GLY A 96 35.95 -50.62 -3.50
C GLY A 96 36.00 -51.17 -4.93
N ASN A 97 37.21 -51.43 -5.43
CA ASN A 97 37.62 -52.47 -6.41
C ASN A 97 36.69 -52.87 -7.58
N GLY A 98 37.14 -52.61 -8.82
CA GLY A 98 36.53 -53.21 -10.02
C GLY A 98 37.29 -52.87 -11.32
N ASN A 99 38.26 -53.72 -11.66
CA ASN A 99 39.07 -53.68 -12.89
C ASN A 99 38.21 -53.82 -14.16
N SER A 100 38.25 -52.83 -15.09
CA SER A 100 37.98 -53.10 -16.51
C SER A 100 38.66 -52.08 -17.43
N SER A 101 39.61 -52.63 -18.18
CA SER A 101 40.25 -52.12 -19.39
C SER A 101 39.28 -52.05 -20.57
N GLY A 102 39.43 -51.06 -21.46
CA GLY A 102 38.83 -51.13 -22.80
C GLY A 102 38.75 -49.81 -23.55
N GLN A 103 39.78 -49.58 -24.39
CA GLN A 103 39.85 -48.75 -25.61
C GLN A 103 39.63 -47.23 -25.51
#